data_AF-A0ABD7HD92-F1
#
_entry.id   AF-A0ABD7HD92-F1
#
_cell.length_a   1.000
_cell.length_b   1.000
_cell.length_c   1.000
_cell.angle_alpha   90.00
_cell.angle_beta   90.00
_cell.angle_gamma   90.00
#
_symmetry.space_group_name_H-M   'P 1'
#
loop_
_entity.id
_entity.type
_entity.pdbx_description
1 polymer ?
#
loop_
_entity_poly.entity_id
_entity_poly.type
_entity_poly.pdbx_seq_one_letter_code
_entity_poly.pdbx_strand_id
1 'polypeptide(L)'
;MSGRSRLPGSSSRRDAARIVAERVVATVAGVAVAVDEVDAAEARLRDGPRAAALPASGTSEGRQLRRWLTQLIVTERVVAAEAAARGLTAAGAPAEADLLPDATARLEIGSVAAAVLADPLARALFAAVTA
;
A
#
# COMPACT_ATOMS: atom_id res chain seq x y z
N MET A 1 49.04 25.33 9.91
CA MET A 1 48.56 24.76 8.63
C MET A 1 48.13 23.32 8.82
N SER A 2 47.09 22.92 8.08
CA SER A 2 46.57 21.57 7.87
C SER A 2 45.48 21.07 8.82
N GLY A 3 44.24 21.36 8.41
CA GLY A 3 43.01 20.83 8.99
C GLY A 3 42.69 19.44 8.48
N ARG A 4 42.04 18.64 9.33
CA ARG A 4 41.45 17.36 8.95
C ARG A 4 40.01 17.58 8.47
N SER A 5 39.83 17.54 7.15
CA SER A 5 38.53 17.50 6.48
C SER A 5 37.81 16.19 6.82
N ARG A 6 36.62 16.28 7.44
CA ARG A 6 35.70 15.15 7.57
C ARG A 6 34.98 15.00 6.23
N LEU A 7 35.15 13.86 5.56
CA LEU A 7 34.38 13.51 4.37
C LEU A 7 32.94 13.13 4.78
N PRO A 8 31.88 13.77 4.24
CA PRO A 8 30.53 13.23 4.27
C PRO A 8 30.33 12.39 3.00
N GLY A 9 30.16 11.06 3.11
CA GLY A 9 29.95 10.28 1.90
C GLY A 9 29.72 8.77 2.02
N SER A 10 29.60 8.24 3.24
CA SER A 10 29.39 6.80 3.45
C SER A 10 27.93 6.42 3.76
N SER A 11 27.09 7.36 4.22
CA SER A 11 25.63 7.13 4.37
C SER A 11 24.95 7.15 3.01
N SER A 12 25.06 8.26 2.27
CA SER A 12 24.41 8.45 0.97
C SER A 12 24.74 7.36 -0.06
N ARG A 13 25.96 6.81 -0.07
CA ARG A 13 26.34 5.70 -0.96
C ARG A 13 25.79 4.35 -0.52
N ARG A 14 25.64 4.09 0.79
CA ARG A 14 25.01 2.87 1.30
C ARG A 14 23.50 2.93 1.18
N ASP A 15 22.91 4.10 1.37
CA ASP A 15 21.50 4.37 1.13
C ASP A 15 21.19 4.21 -0.36
N ALA A 16 22.01 4.79 -1.26
CA ALA A 16 21.87 4.60 -2.70
C ALA A 16 22.10 3.14 -3.13
N ALA A 17 23.11 2.44 -2.58
CA ALA A 17 23.39 1.02 -2.85
C ALA A 17 22.27 0.09 -2.39
N ARG A 18 21.63 0.40 -1.26
CA ARG A 18 20.44 -0.29 -0.77
C ARG A 18 19.22 0.01 -1.65
N ILE A 19 19.05 1.26 -2.10
CA ILE A 19 17.98 1.66 -3.03
C ILE A 19 18.18 1.02 -4.43
N VAL A 20 19.41 0.76 -4.87
CA VAL A 20 19.66 0.01 -6.12
C VAL A 20 19.61 -1.51 -5.94
N ALA A 21 19.64 -2.03 -4.71
CA ALA A 21 19.39 -3.45 -4.39
C ALA A 21 17.92 -3.74 -4.04
N GLU A 22 17.16 -2.72 -3.64
CA GLU A 22 15.77 -2.78 -3.19
C GLU A 22 14.96 -1.89 -4.15
N ARG A 23 14.53 -2.43 -5.29
CA ARG A 23 13.78 -1.67 -6.29
C ARG A 23 12.49 -1.15 -5.63
N VAL A 24 12.28 0.16 -5.62
CA VAL A 24 11.14 0.82 -4.95
C VAL A 24 9.99 1.05 -5.95
N VAL A 25 8.75 0.75 -5.55
CA VAL A 25 7.55 1.06 -6.36
C VAL A 25 6.85 2.35 -5.94
N ALA A 26 6.99 2.74 -4.67
CA ALA A 26 6.39 3.94 -4.11
C ALA A 26 7.07 4.32 -2.79
N THR A 27 6.81 5.54 -2.31
CA THR A 27 7.18 5.99 -0.97
C THR A 27 5.94 6.55 -0.28
N VAL A 28 5.66 6.12 0.95
CA VAL A 28 4.52 6.58 1.76
C VAL A 28 5.03 7.08 3.09
N ALA A 29 4.74 8.33 3.44
CA ALA A 29 5.20 8.97 4.68
C ALA A 29 6.73 8.83 4.91
N GLY A 30 7.53 8.86 3.84
CA GLY A 30 8.99 8.69 3.90
C GLY A 30 9.48 7.23 3.98
N VAL A 31 8.58 6.25 4.02
CA VAL A 31 8.89 4.81 4.04
C VAL A 31 8.75 4.24 2.62
N ALA A 32 9.78 3.54 2.15
CA ALA A 32 9.77 2.89 0.84
C ALA A 32 8.84 1.67 0.82
N VAL A 33 8.14 1.48 -0.30
CA VAL A 33 7.43 0.23 -0.64
C VAL A 33 8.28 -0.50 -1.68
N ALA A 34 8.80 -1.67 -1.33
CA ALA A 34 9.67 -2.45 -2.18
C ALA A 34 8.88 -3.22 -3.27
N VAL A 35 9.52 -3.46 -4.40
CA VAL A 35 9.01 -4.35 -5.47
C VAL A 35 8.74 -5.76 -4.91
N ASP A 36 9.63 -6.27 -4.05
CA ASP A 36 9.52 -7.58 -3.43
C ASP A 36 8.25 -7.73 -2.58
N GLU A 37 7.73 -6.64 -2.02
CA GLU A 37 6.47 -6.63 -1.30
C GLU A 37 5.28 -6.91 -2.24
N VAL A 38 5.31 -6.31 -3.44
CA VAL A 38 4.31 -6.54 -4.49
C VAL A 38 4.43 -7.97 -5.04
N ASP A 39 5.65 -8.46 -5.23
CA ASP A 39 5.90 -9.85 -5.64
C ASP A 39 5.36 -10.86 -4.63
N ALA A 40 5.64 -10.63 -3.34
CA ALA A 40 5.13 -11.49 -2.28
C ALA A 40 3.59 -11.46 -2.19
N ALA A 41 2.97 -10.29 -2.41
CA ALA A 41 1.51 -10.18 -2.45
C ALA A 41 0.91 -10.91 -3.66
N GLU A 42 1.52 -10.79 -4.84
CA GLU A 42 1.09 -11.52 -6.04
C GLU A 42 1.23 -13.03 -5.86
N ALA A 43 2.35 -13.50 -5.30
CA ALA A 43 2.58 -14.91 -4.99
C ALA A 43 1.50 -15.46 -4.04
N ARG A 44 1.19 -14.75 -2.94
CA ARG A 44 0.11 -15.15 -2.02
C ARG A 44 -1.26 -15.27 -2.70
N LEU A 45 -1.56 -14.39 -3.66
CA LEU A 45 -2.81 -14.50 -4.44
C LEU A 45 -2.80 -15.74 -5.35
N ARG A 46 -1.67 -16.03 -6.00
CA ARG A 46 -1.50 -17.17 -6.89
C ARG A 46 -1.42 -18.52 -6.17
N ASP A 47 -1.05 -18.53 -4.90
CA ASP A 47 -1.08 -19.72 -4.04
C ASP A 47 -2.43 -19.89 -3.31
N GLY A 48 -3.34 -18.92 -3.48
CA GLY A 48 -4.62 -18.86 -2.79
C GLY A 48 -5.77 -19.61 -3.48
N PRO A 49 -6.94 -19.71 -2.81
CA PRO A 49 -8.10 -20.44 -3.31
C PRO A 49 -8.73 -19.86 -4.58
N ARG A 50 -8.37 -18.62 -4.96
CA ARG A 50 -8.85 -17.94 -6.17
C ARG A 50 -7.83 -17.89 -7.29
N ALA A 51 -6.72 -18.62 -7.18
CA ALA A 51 -5.64 -18.61 -8.16
C ALA A 51 -6.10 -18.87 -9.60
N ALA A 52 -7.04 -19.81 -9.79
CA ALA A 52 -7.57 -20.17 -11.10
C ALA A 52 -8.32 -19.03 -11.81
N ALA A 53 -8.77 -18.01 -11.09
CA ALA A 53 -9.45 -16.85 -11.65
C ALA A 53 -8.50 -15.68 -11.98
N LEU A 54 -7.22 -15.79 -11.64
CA LEU A 54 -6.27 -14.71 -11.84
C LEU A 54 -5.76 -14.68 -13.29
N PRO A 55 -5.57 -13.48 -13.87
CA PRO A 55 -4.86 -13.33 -15.13
C PRO A 55 -3.47 -13.98 -15.09
N ALA A 56 -3.08 -14.58 -16.21
CA ALA A 56 -1.76 -15.15 -16.38
C ALA A 56 -0.67 -14.07 -16.24
N SER A 57 0.45 -14.43 -15.62
CA SER A 57 1.62 -13.56 -15.54
C SER A 57 2.14 -13.21 -16.94
N GLY A 58 2.62 -11.97 -17.12
CA GLY A 58 3.14 -11.49 -18.39
C GLY A 58 2.11 -10.94 -19.38
N THR A 59 0.81 -11.16 -19.18
CA THR A 59 -0.24 -10.56 -20.02
C THR A 59 -0.52 -9.09 -19.64
N SER A 60 -1.27 -8.37 -20.47
CA SER A 60 -1.79 -7.04 -20.14
C SER A 60 -2.59 -7.04 -18.84
N GLU A 61 -3.46 -8.03 -18.69
CA GLU A 61 -4.32 -8.20 -17.52
C GLU A 61 -3.49 -8.59 -16.29
N GLY A 62 -2.44 -9.41 -16.46
CA GLY A 62 -1.48 -9.67 -15.39
C GLY A 62 -0.75 -8.41 -14.93
N ARG A 63 -0.36 -7.53 -15.85
CA ARG A 63 0.22 -6.22 -15.49
C ARG A 63 -0.79 -5.31 -14.80
N GLN A 64 -2.07 -5.38 -15.18
CA GLN A 64 -3.13 -4.64 -14.49
C GLN A 64 -3.35 -5.14 -13.06
N LEU A 65 -3.38 -6.46 -12.85
CA LEU A 65 -3.43 -7.06 -11.51
C LEU A 65 -2.27 -6.55 -10.64
N ARG A 66 -1.05 -6.55 -11.19
CA ARG A 66 0.13 -6.09 -10.46
C ARG A 66 0.06 -4.59 -10.14
N ARG A 67 -0.42 -3.76 -11.06
CA ARG A 67 -0.66 -2.34 -10.82
C ARG A 67 -1.69 -2.14 -9.70
N TRP A 68 -2.79 -2.89 -9.75
CA TRP A 68 -3.83 -2.84 -8.71
C TRP A 68 -3.28 -3.25 -7.34
N LEU A 69 -2.46 -4.30 -7.27
CA LEU A 69 -1.78 -4.72 -6.04
C LEU A 69 -0.87 -3.62 -5.46
N THR A 70 -0.08 -2.96 -6.31
CA THR A 70 0.73 -1.81 -5.89
C THR A 70 -0.15 -0.71 -5.29
N GLN A 71 -1.26 -0.38 -5.94
CA GLN A 71 -2.20 0.64 -5.43
C GLN A 71 -2.81 0.23 -4.09
N LEU A 72 -3.19 -1.04 -3.94
CA LEU A 72 -3.75 -1.57 -2.69
C LEU A 72 -2.74 -1.42 -1.55
N ILE A 73 -1.52 -1.95 -1.71
CA ILE A 73 -0.45 -1.87 -0.70
C ILE A 73 -0.14 -0.42 -0.32
N VAL A 74 0.00 0.46 -1.32
CA VAL A 74 0.26 1.88 -1.09
C VAL A 74 -0.88 2.53 -0.31
N THR A 75 -2.12 2.22 -0.66
CA THR A 75 -3.30 2.80 0.00
C THR A 75 -3.41 2.30 1.45
N GLU A 76 -3.17 1.01 1.70
CA GLU A 76 -3.12 0.46 3.07
C GLU A 76 -2.07 1.17 3.93
N ARG A 77 -0.88 1.46 3.37
CA ARG A 77 0.17 2.21 4.07
C ARG A 77 -0.22 3.66 4.32
N VAL A 78 -0.89 4.31 3.38
CA VAL A 78 -1.42 5.67 3.56
C VAL A 78 -2.43 5.66 4.69
N VAL A 79 -3.38 4.71 4.69
CA VAL A 79 -4.37 4.57 5.77
C VAL A 79 -3.70 4.41 7.13
N ALA A 80 -2.74 3.48 7.24
CA ALA A 80 -2.05 3.25 8.50
C ALA A 80 -1.30 4.51 8.99
N ALA A 81 -0.60 5.21 8.10
CA ALA A 81 0.13 6.43 8.44
C ALA A 81 -0.81 7.57 8.86
N GLU A 82 -1.88 7.80 8.11
CA GLU A 82 -2.85 8.87 8.38
C GLU A 82 -3.66 8.59 9.66
N ALA A 83 -4.01 7.33 9.93
CA ALA A 83 -4.67 6.92 11.16
C ALA A 83 -3.75 7.12 12.36
N ALA A 84 -2.48 6.69 12.27
CA ALA A 84 -1.50 6.89 13.34
C ALA A 84 -1.27 8.38 13.63
N ALA A 85 -1.14 9.22 12.59
CA ALA A 85 -0.98 10.67 12.74
C ALA A 85 -2.16 11.34 13.46
N ARG A 86 -3.37 10.76 13.37
CA ARG A 86 -4.59 11.25 14.02
C ARG A 86 -4.89 10.55 15.34
N GLY A 87 -4.08 9.58 15.77
CA GLY A 87 -4.37 8.76 16.95
C GLY A 87 -5.63 7.92 16.82
N LEU A 88 -6.03 7.58 15.59
CA LEU A 88 -7.20 6.76 15.33
C LEU A 88 -6.90 5.29 15.59
N THR A 89 -7.94 4.59 16.06
CA THR A 89 -7.95 3.13 16.18
C THR A 89 -9.19 2.60 15.45
N ALA A 90 -9.29 1.28 15.32
CA ALA A 90 -10.50 0.65 14.79
C ALA A 90 -11.75 0.81 15.69
N ALA A 91 -11.59 1.36 16.92
CA ALA A 91 -12.70 1.51 17.85
C ALA A 91 -13.73 2.50 17.30
N GLY A 92 -15.00 2.09 17.28
CA GLY A 92 -16.10 2.91 16.77
C GLY A 92 -16.11 3.07 15.25
N ALA A 93 -15.30 2.28 14.51
CA ALA A 93 -15.38 2.25 13.06
C ALA A 93 -16.81 1.88 12.61
N PRO A 94 -17.37 2.57 11.59
CA PRO A 94 -18.61 2.14 10.96
C PRO A 94 -18.54 0.69 10.48
N ALA A 95 -19.69 0.01 10.40
CA ALA A 95 -19.75 -1.28 9.75
C ALA A 95 -19.46 -1.10 8.25
N GLU A 96 -18.96 -2.17 7.58
CA GLU A 96 -18.74 -2.09 6.14
C GLU A 96 -20.04 -1.79 5.38
N ALA A 97 -21.17 -2.34 5.83
CA ALA A 97 -22.47 -2.11 5.23
C ALA A 97 -22.97 -0.65 5.37
N ASP A 98 -22.47 0.11 6.35
CA ASP A 98 -22.83 1.52 6.51
C ASP A 98 -22.18 2.39 5.42
N LEU A 99 -20.99 1.99 4.95
CA LEU A 99 -20.24 2.72 3.91
C LEU A 99 -20.43 2.13 2.51
N LEU A 100 -20.61 0.81 2.42
CA LEU A 100 -20.71 0.03 1.19
C LEU A 100 -22.00 -0.83 1.24
N PRO A 101 -23.19 -0.20 1.22
CA PRO A 101 -24.46 -0.89 1.43
C PRO A 101 -24.78 -1.91 0.32
N ASP A 102 -24.29 -1.67 -0.89
CA ASP A 102 -24.59 -2.52 -2.04
C ASP A 102 -23.42 -2.60 -3.04
N ALA A 103 -23.65 -3.29 -4.16
CA ALA A 103 -22.66 -3.43 -5.23
C ALA A 103 -22.43 -2.11 -5.97
N THR A 104 -23.44 -1.24 -6.07
CA THR A 104 -23.32 0.06 -6.75
C THR A 104 -22.35 0.96 -6.00
N ALA A 105 -22.51 1.11 -4.67
CA ALA A 105 -21.60 1.89 -3.83
C ALA A 105 -20.14 1.40 -3.93
N ARG A 106 -19.93 0.07 -4.00
CA ARG A 106 -18.60 -0.53 -4.20
C ARG A 106 -17.99 -0.20 -5.57
N LEU A 107 -18.82 -0.13 -6.61
CA LEU A 107 -18.36 0.23 -7.95
C LEU A 107 -18.03 1.72 -8.05
N GLU A 108 -18.85 2.58 -7.45
CA GLU A 108 -18.69 4.03 -7.47
C GLU A 108 -17.42 4.48 -6.74
N ILE A 109 -17.12 3.87 -5.59
CA ILE A 109 -15.91 4.20 -4.82
C ILE A 109 -14.62 3.61 -5.45
N GLY A 110 -14.79 2.60 -6.32
CA GLY A 110 -13.70 1.93 -7.02
C GLY A 110 -13.05 0.79 -6.22
N SER A 111 -12.38 -0.11 -6.96
CA SER A 111 -11.94 -1.41 -6.44
C SER A 111 -10.90 -1.32 -5.32
N VAL A 112 -9.96 -0.37 -5.37
CA VAL A 112 -8.93 -0.21 -4.34
C VAL A 112 -9.53 0.29 -3.04
N ALA A 113 -10.33 1.36 -3.09
CA ALA A 113 -10.98 1.91 -1.91
C ALA A 113 -11.95 0.90 -1.28
N ALA A 114 -12.76 0.22 -2.10
CA ALA A 114 -13.65 -0.83 -1.62
C ALA A 114 -12.89 -1.98 -0.92
N ALA A 115 -11.73 -2.39 -1.45
CA ALA A 115 -10.90 -3.43 -0.83
C ALA A 115 -10.30 -2.98 0.51
N VAL A 116 -9.76 -1.76 0.58
CA VAL A 116 -9.17 -1.22 1.81
C VAL A 116 -10.22 -1.00 2.90
N LEU A 117 -11.44 -0.59 2.53
CA LEU A 117 -12.55 -0.43 3.46
C LEU A 117 -13.06 -1.74 4.07
N ALA A 118 -12.53 -2.90 3.70
CA ALA A 118 -12.75 -4.14 4.46
C ALA A 118 -12.09 -4.07 5.85
N ASP A 119 -11.02 -3.29 6.02
CA ASP A 119 -10.35 -3.04 7.29
C ASP A 119 -11.13 -2.00 8.15
N PRO A 120 -11.54 -2.33 9.38
CA PRO A 120 -12.15 -1.37 10.31
C PRO A 120 -11.34 -0.08 10.51
N LEU A 121 -10.00 -0.13 10.53
CA LEU A 121 -9.18 1.07 10.72
C LEU A 121 -9.33 2.04 9.53
N ALA A 122 -9.41 1.51 8.31
CA ALA A 122 -9.68 2.31 7.13
C ALA A 122 -11.05 2.98 7.19
N ARG A 123 -12.07 2.27 7.68
CA ARG A 123 -13.42 2.83 7.87
C ARG A 123 -13.45 3.92 8.93
N ALA A 124 -12.72 3.75 10.04
CA ALA A 124 -12.57 4.79 11.05
C ALA A 124 -11.88 6.05 10.47
N LEU A 125 -10.81 5.88 9.69
CA LEU A 125 -10.15 6.99 9.01
C LEU A 125 -11.07 7.68 8.00
N PHE A 126 -11.79 6.91 7.17
CA PHE A 126 -12.74 7.43 6.20
C PHE A 126 -13.78 8.34 6.89
N ALA A 127 -14.44 7.83 7.94
CA ALA A 127 -15.41 8.59 8.70
C ALA A 127 -14.80 9.87 9.31
N ALA A 128 -13.57 9.81 9.81
CA ALA A 128 -12.90 10.96 10.42
C ALA A 128 -12.54 12.07 9.43
N VAL A 129 -12.34 11.76 8.14
CA VAL A 129 -11.94 12.76 7.12
C VAL A 129 -13.09 13.27 6.25
N THR A 130 -14.25 12.61 6.30
CA THR A 130 -15.46 13.01 5.54
C THR A 130 -16.57 13.58 6.41
N ALA A 131 -16.39 13.62 7.72
CA ALA A 131 -17.33 14.21 8.68
C ALA A 131 -17.36 15.75 8.61
#